data_AF-A0A7I8EVR4-F1
#
_entry.id   AF-A0A7I8EVR4-F1
#
_cell.length_a   1.000
_cell.length_b   1.000
_cell.length_c   1.000
_cell.angle_alpha   90.00
_cell.angle_beta   90.00
_cell.angle_gamma   90.00
#
_symmetry.space_group_name_H-M   'P 1'
#
loop_
_entity.id
_entity.type
_entity.pdbx_description
1 polymer ?
#
loop_
_entity_poly.entity_id
_entity_poly.type
_entity_poly.pdbx_seq_one_letter_code
_entity_poly.pdbx_strand_id
1 'polypeptide(L)'
;MFDPTSLDFSMLSMDTMDTPSVSERVALRKAVGITKGPGEANHEYTFVSRDDEQVLKNGEYVYYELADPEQRARSGDLPLRRVLGRVIKRVPLQLYPDTFLGEPEIPPAQVAAMVGYDAHTNELFELHVAIMGYYDRATGSFINPWIPPQSGKQIFLADDEMLAQILSRKQHGQPGSATIGSLLTRVPDAVPIVLSVKDVVSTHLAIIASTGAGKSYLASVVIEELMKPQNKACVLIVDPHGEYGTLDQLANDEHFSAESEGRGRGYRAQVQIYKPDQVKVRISTLNIGDMRQLLPEMTEKQQYLLSQALRKVRDAKRSTPWGVADLKAAIKSVARQKGDDDSDGADDSSTVHALTWRIEQRFENSFTFDDTQHLDLSEIFHPGQCTVLQLNEIDERDQQVIVATLLRRLNKARMDTERGKVHSGESYLPYPVFVLLEEAHHFAPGGTEVVSTGILKQVLAEGRKFGIGMGLISQRPGKLDADVLSQCQTQCIMRIVNEIDQKSVAAAIEGVGRDLLGNLPALSKGQVIVAGAAVNTPVICRVRTRHTPHGGESKDAPDMWQQYFNQDSEESRKRIEAPLNGNRGFNLMR
;
A
#
# COMPACT_ATOMS: atom_id res chain seq x y z
N MET A 1 -40.84 -69.81 -15.65
CA MET A 1 -39.89 -69.03 -14.84
C MET A 1 -39.24 -68.05 -15.79
N PHE A 2 -39.54 -66.77 -15.63
CA PHE A 2 -39.06 -65.69 -16.50
C PHE A 2 -37.57 -65.45 -16.24
N ASP A 3 -36.77 -65.41 -17.30
CA ASP A 3 -35.44 -64.83 -17.29
C ASP A 3 -35.33 -63.92 -18.54
N PRO A 4 -35.30 -62.58 -18.39
CA PRO A 4 -35.35 -61.67 -19.52
C PRO A 4 -33.94 -61.37 -20.06
N THR A 5 -33.66 -61.90 -21.25
CA THR A 5 -33.13 -61.20 -22.46
C THR A 5 -32.13 -60.05 -22.22
N SER A 6 -30.84 -60.21 -22.49
CA SER A 6 -30.17 -60.09 -23.80
C SER A 6 -30.39 -58.78 -24.55
N LEU A 7 -29.28 -58.14 -24.97
CA LEU A 7 -29.04 -57.31 -26.18
C LEU A 7 -28.29 -56.00 -25.82
N ASP A 8 -26.99 -55.93 -26.12
CA ASP A 8 -26.39 -55.38 -27.36
C ASP A 8 -26.53 -53.84 -27.47
N PHE A 9 -25.45 -53.13 -27.17
CA PHE A 9 -25.32 -51.69 -27.32
C PHE A 9 -24.62 -51.37 -28.64
N SER A 10 -25.40 -50.98 -29.65
CA SER A 10 -24.90 -50.29 -30.84
C SER A 10 -25.71 -49.03 -31.11
N MET A 11 -24.99 -47.90 -31.24
CA MET A 11 -25.32 -46.66 -31.96
C MET A 11 -26.72 -46.07 -31.82
N LEU A 12 -26.80 -44.98 -31.04
CA LEU A 12 -27.69 -43.84 -31.33
C LEU A 12 -26.87 -42.55 -31.19
N SER A 13 -26.83 -41.81 -32.28
CA SER A 13 -26.30 -40.46 -32.45
C SER A 13 -26.81 -39.52 -31.35
N MET A 14 -25.90 -38.99 -30.54
CA MET A 14 -26.19 -37.85 -29.68
C MET A 14 -26.22 -36.61 -30.57
N ASP A 15 -27.42 -36.05 -30.68
CA ASP A 15 -27.68 -34.73 -31.22
C ASP A 15 -26.72 -33.70 -30.63
N THR A 16 -26.20 -32.87 -31.53
CA THR A 16 -25.50 -31.63 -31.27
C THR A 16 -26.34 -30.74 -30.36
N MET A 17 -26.02 -30.70 -29.06
CA MET A 17 -26.41 -29.58 -28.21
C MET A 17 -25.59 -28.37 -28.65
N ASP A 18 -26.22 -27.56 -29.50
CA ASP A 18 -25.73 -26.25 -29.91
C ASP A 18 -25.34 -25.44 -28.67
N THR A 19 -24.06 -25.15 -28.54
CA THR A 19 -23.58 -24.06 -27.69
C THR A 19 -24.13 -22.76 -28.26
N PRO A 20 -24.88 -21.96 -27.48
CA PRO A 20 -25.50 -20.75 -28.00
C PRO A 20 -24.43 -19.78 -28.51
N SER A 21 -24.65 -19.23 -29.71
CA SER A 21 -23.74 -18.28 -30.33
C SER A 21 -23.67 -16.99 -29.51
N VAL A 22 -22.59 -16.21 -29.69
CA VAL A 22 -22.38 -14.91 -29.02
C VAL A 22 -23.57 -13.94 -29.19
N SER A 23 -24.40 -14.13 -30.23
CA SER A 23 -25.64 -13.40 -30.47
C SER A 23 -26.81 -13.75 -29.54
N GLU A 24 -26.86 -14.97 -28.97
CA GLU A 24 -27.93 -15.39 -28.04
C GLU A 24 -27.65 -14.96 -26.59
N ARG A 25 -26.40 -14.63 -26.25
CA ARG A 25 -26.03 -14.00 -24.96
C ARG A 25 -26.40 -12.53 -24.85
N VAL A 26 -26.92 -11.91 -25.92
CA VAL A 26 -27.60 -10.61 -25.88
C VAL A 26 -29.01 -10.78 -25.30
N ALA A 27 -29.13 -11.56 -24.23
CA ALA A 27 -30.33 -11.63 -23.42
C ALA A 27 -30.73 -10.20 -23.04
N LEU A 28 -31.98 -9.85 -23.31
CA LEU A 28 -32.60 -8.56 -22.99
C LEU A 28 -32.20 -8.12 -21.57
N ARG A 29 -31.23 -7.21 -21.47
CA ARG A 29 -30.82 -6.65 -20.18
C ARG A 29 -32.03 -5.92 -19.61
N LYS A 30 -32.55 -6.40 -18.48
CA LYS A 30 -33.70 -5.79 -17.82
C LYS A 30 -33.28 -4.42 -17.29
N ALA A 31 -33.98 -3.37 -17.70
CA ALA A 31 -33.76 -2.04 -17.15
C ALA A 31 -34.08 -2.06 -15.65
N VAL A 32 -33.20 -1.48 -14.85
CA VAL A 32 -33.35 -1.38 -13.39
C VAL A 32 -34.04 -0.09 -12.98
N GLY A 33 -34.21 0.87 -13.89
CA GLY A 33 -34.95 2.10 -13.63
C GLY A 33 -34.94 3.06 -14.81
N ILE A 34 -35.52 4.24 -14.60
CA ILE A 34 -35.69 5.27 -15.63
C ILE A 34 -35.19 6.62 -15.12
N THR A 35 -34.37 7.30 -15.91
CA THR A 35 -33.84 8.63 -15.60
C THR A 35 -34.99 9.61 -15.37
N LYS A 36 -34.91 10.33 -14.24
CA LYS A 36 -35.82 11.44 -13.91
C LYS A 36 -35.28 12.76 -14.47
N GLY A 37 -33.99 13.04 -14.25
CA GLY A 37 -33.34 14.26 -14.73
C GLY A 37 -31.93 14.46 -14.15
N PRO A 38 -31.36 15.67 -14.28
CA PRO A 38 -30.08 16.02 -13.65
C PRO A 38 -30.20 16.00 -12.11
N GLY A 39 -29.08 15.69 -11.44
CA GLY A 39 -28.96 15.72 -9.98
C GLY A 39 -28.61 17.11 -9.45
N GLU A 40 -28.23 17.17 -8.18
CA GLU A 40 -27.86 18.43 -7.51
C GLU A 40 -26.51 18.98 -8.02
N ALA A 41 -25.56 18.08 -8.34
CA ALA A 41 -24.24 18.43 -8.84
C ALA A 41 -24.13 18.32 -10.38
N ASN A 42 -23.18 19.05 -10.97
CA ASN A 42 -22.95 19.11 -12.43
C ASN A 42 -22.64 17.76 -13.10
N HIS A 43 -22.20 16.76 -12.33
CA HIS A 43 -21.86 15.42 -12.82
C HIS A 43 -22.74 14.34 -12.21
N GLU A 44 -23.99 14.69 -11.94
CA GLU A 44 -24.95 13.83 -11.29
C GLU A 44 -26.25 13.78 -12.08
N TYR A 45 -26.92 12.62 -12.04
CA TYR A 45 -28.29 12.48 -12.48
C TYR A 45 -29.07 11.64 -11.49
N THR A 46 -30.40 11.74 -11.53
CA THR A 46 -31.26 10.88 -10.74
C THR A 46 -32.10 9.97 -11.63
N PHE A 47 -32.37 8.77 -11.13
CA PHE A 47 -33.30 7.84 -11.76
C PHE A 47 -34.23 7.23 -10.72
N VAL A 48 -35.42 6.83 -11.15
CA VAL A 48 -36.41 6.17 -10.30
C VAL A 48 -36.36 4.67 -10.56
N SER A 49 -36.31 3.91 -9.48
CA SER A 49 -36.39 2.45 -9.49
C SER A 49 -37.32 1.95 -8.41
N ARG A 50 -37.90 0.78 -8.65
CA ARG A 50 -38.57 -0.01 -7.60
C ARG A 50 -37.58 -0.80 -6.76
N ASP A 51 -36.48 -1.25 -7.38
CA ASP A 51 -35.43 -2.07 -6.76
C ASP A 51 -35.98 -3.22 -5.90
N ASP A 52 -36.97 -3.96 -6.41
CA ASP A 52 -37.68 -5.02 -5.65
C ASP A 52 -36.70 -6.11 -5.15
N GLU A 53 -35.60 -6.33 -5.87
CA GLU A 53 -34.54 -7.31 -5.56
C GLU A 53 -33.41 -6.73 -4.67
N GLN A 54 -33.49 -5.45 -4.28
CA GLN A 54 -32.50 -4.74 -3.47
C GLN A 54 -31.06 -4.82 -4.01
N VAL A 55 -30.91 -4.74 -5.33
CA VAL A 55 -29.62 -4.83 -6.02
C VAL A 55 -28.94 -3.46 -6.15
N LEU A 56 -29.70 -2.36 -6.11
CA LEU A 56 -29.19 -0.99 -6.26
C LEU A 56 -28.73 -0.38 -4.94
N LYS A 57 -27.61 -0.90 -4.43
CA LYS A 57 -26.97 -0.46 -3.19
C LYS A 57 -26.14 0.82 -3.42
N ASN A 58 -25.87 1.56 -2.34
CA ASN A 58 -24.89 2.65 -2.41
C ASN A 58 -23.52 2.10 -2.82
N GLY A 59 -22.87 2.76 -3.77
CA GLY A 59 -21.61 2.33 -4.38
C GLY A 59 -21.77 1.41 -5.58
N GLU A 60 -22.99 0.96 -5.92
CA GLU A 60 -23.22 0.06 -7.05
C GLU A 60 -23.10 0.80 -8.39
N TYR A 61 -22.78 0.06 -9.45
CA TYR A 61 -22.52 0.60 -10.77
C TYR A 61 -23.70 0.36 -11.72
N VAL A 62 -24.14 1.44 -12.36
CA VAL A 62 -25.18 1.43 -13.37
C VAL A 62 -24.66 2.09 -14.64
N TYR A 63 -25.31 1.86 -15.76
CA TYR A 63 -24.99 2.55 -17.00
C TYR A 63 -26.24 2.89 -17.80
N TYR A 64 -26.08 3.86 -18.70
CA TYR A 64 -27.05 4.14 -19.75
C TYR A 64 -26.33 4.18 -21.10
N GLU A 65 -27.11 4.03 -22.17
CA GLU A 65 -26.57 4.01 -23.53
C GLU A 65 -26.77 5.37 -24.20
N LEU A 66 -25.68 5.89 -24.77
CA LEU A 66 -25.64 7.14 -25.52
C LEU A 66 -25.22 6.82 -26.96
N ALA A 67 -26.01 7.26 -27.94
CA ALA A 67 -25.65 7.12 -29.34
C ALA A 67 -24.45 8.03 -29.67
N ASP A 68 -23.45 7.49 -30.35
CA ASP A 68 -22.29 8.24 -30.81
C ASP A 68 -22.59 8.97 -32.12
N PRO A 69 -22.70 10.31 -32.15
CA PRO A 69 -22.99 11.04 -33.38
C PRO A 69 -21.79 11.08 -34.34
N GLU A 70 -20.56 10.81 -33.88
CA GLU A 70 -19.33 10.98 -34.65
C GLU A 70 -18.92 9.72 -35.43
N GLN A 71 -19.40 8.54 -35.04
CA GLN A 71 -19.12 7.27 -35.73
C GLN A 71 -20.39 6.75 -36.42
N ARG A 72 -20.66 7.15 -37.67
CA ARG A 72 -21.68 6.46 -38.47
C ARG A 72 -21.16 5.07 -38.87
N ALA A 73 -21.75 4.00 -38.36
CA ALA A 73 -21.43 2.66 -38.83
C ALA A 73 -21.88 2.48 -40.28
N ARG A 74 -21.16 1.65 -41.05
CA ARG A 74 -21.51 1.31 -42.45
C ARG A 74 -22.87 0.61 -42.59
N SER A 75 -23.47 0.14 -41.48
CA SER A 75 -24.77 -0.56 -41.43
C SER A 75 -25.98 0.33 -41.10
N GLY A 76 -25.80 1.63 -40.87
CA GLY A 76 -26.91 2.55 -40.55
C GLY A 76 -27.26 2.68 -39.06
N ASP A 77 -26.74 1.79 -38.20
CA ASP A 77 -26.88 1.92 -36.74
C ASP A 77 -25.75 2.78 -36.14
N LEU A 78 -26.10 3.66 -35.21
CA LEU A 78 -25.12 4.45 -34.44
C LEU A 78 -24.53 3.55 -33.34
N PRO A 79 -23.20 3.43 -33.20
CA PRO A 79 -22.59 2.69 -32.12
C PRO A 79 -22.98 3.33 -30.78
N LEU A 80 -23.40 2.48 -29.85
CA LEU A 80 -23.84 2.88 -28.51
C LEU A 80 -22.64 2.89 -27.56
N ARG A 81 -22.40 4.03 -26.92
CA ARG A 81 -21.43 4.16 -25.82
C ARG A 81 -22.16 3.92 -24.50
N ARG A 82 -21.58 3.09 -23.65
CA ARG A 82 -22.09 2.83 -22.30
C ARG A 82 -21.47 3.81 -21.33
N VAL A 83 -22.27 4.77 -20.87
CA VAL A 83 -21.85 5.75 -19.87
C VAL A 83 -22.09 5.14 -18.50
N LEU A 84 -20.99 4.87 -17.78
CA LEU A 84 -21.02 4.33 -16.44
C LEU A 84 -21.30 5.44 -15.42
N GLY A 85 -22.03 5.08 -14.38
CA GLY A 85 -22.20 5.89 -13.19
C GLY A 85 -22.25 5.03 -11.93
N ARG A 86 -21.99 5.66 -10.79
CA ARG A 86 -22.03 5.02 -9.48
C ARG A 86 -23.15 5.60 -8.63
N VAL A 87 -23.97 4.73 -8.03
CA VAL A 87 -25.02 5.12 -7.08
C VAL A 87 -24.37 5.74 -5.83
N ILE A 88 -24.65 7.01 -5.57
CA ILE A 88 -24.12 7.75 -4.41
C ILE A 88 -25.09 7.66 -3.23
N LYS A 89 -26.39 7.80 -3.53
CA LYS A 89 -27.44 7.97 -2.52
C LYS A 89 -28.74 7.37 -3.03
N ARG A 90 -29.49 6.75 -2.12
CA ARG A 90 -30.85 6.25 -2.32
C ARG A 90 -31.81 7.01 -1.41
N VAL A 91 -32.89 7.54 -1.97
CA VAL A 91 -33.92 8.29 -1.26
C VAL A 91 -35.27 7.63 -1.53
N PRO A 92 -36.06 7.29 -0.50
CA PRO A 92 -37.42 6.81 -0.70
C PRO A 92 -38.30 7.90 -1.29
N LEU A 93 -38.98 7.62 -2.40
CA LEU A 93 -40.03 8.46 -2.99
C LEU A 93 -41.42 8.03 -2.53
N GLN A 94 -41.61 6.73 -2.42
CA GLN A 94 -42.85 6.12 -1.96
C GLN A 94 -42.49 4.91 -1.12
N LEU A 95 -43.09 4.84 0.06
CA LEU A 95 -42.96 3.72 1.00
C LEU A 95 -44.37 3.25 1.38
N TYR A 96 -44.44 2.12 2.08
CA TYR A 96 -45.66 1.75 2.78
C TYR A 96 -46.13 2.88 3.70
N PRO A 97 -47.45 3.09 3.82
CA PRO A 97 -48.01 3.97 4.83
C PRO A 97 -47.52 3.58 6.23
N ASP A 98 -47.19 4.58 7.07
CA ASP A 98 -46.68 4.35 8.42
C ASP A 98 -47.60 3.46 9.27
N THR A 99 -48.91 3.49 9.01
CA THR A 99 -49.89 2.63 9.69
C THR A 99 -49.65 1.14 9.46
N PHE A 100 -49.05 0.74 8.34
CA PHE A 100 -48.73 -0.67 8.07
C PHE A 100 -47.48 -1.13 8.81
N LEU A 101 -46.68 -0.18 9.32
CA LEU A 101 -45.47 -0.44 10.09
C LEU A 101 -45.74 -0.53 11.60
N GLY A 102 -47.00 -0.36 12.02
CA GLY A 102 -47.39 -0.34 13.43
C GLY A 102 -47.30 -1.71 14.12
N GLU A 103 -47.33 -2.80 13.36
CA GLU A 103 -47.29 -4.17 13.88
C GLU A 103 -45.97 -4.86 13.48
N PRO A 104 -44.93 -4.85 14.33
CA PRO A 104 -43.60 -5.36 13.97
C PRO A 104 -43.57 -6.87 13.70
N GLU A 105 -44.56 -7.62 14.18
CA GLU A 105 -44.67 -9.06 13.96
C GLU A 105 -45.31 -9.42 12.60
N ILE A 106 -45.96 -8.45 11.94
CA ILE A 106 -46.68 -8.68 10.68
C ILE A 106 -45.95 -7.95 9.55
N PRO A 107 -45.49 -8.65 8.50
CA PRO A 107 -44.88 -7.99 7.35
C PRO A 107 -45.83 -6.96 6.71
N PRO A 108 -45.38 -5.74 6.38
CA PRO A 108 -46.23 -4.69 5.80
C PRO A 108 -46.96 -5.12 4.52
N ALA A 109 -46.34 -6.00 3.72
CA ALA A 109 -46.95 -6.58 2.53
C ALA A 109 -48.21 -7.41 2.84
N GLN A 110 -48.27 -8.07 4.01
CA GLN A 110 -49.46 -8.82 4.44
C GLN A 110 -50.58 -7.87 4.89
N VAL A 111 -50.25 -6.82 5.64
CA VAL A 111 -51.22 -5.78 6.03
C VAL A 111 -51.79 -5.10 4.79
N ALA A 112 -50.92 -4.74 3.84
CA ALA A 112 -51.29 -4.19 2.55
C ALA A 112 -52.28 -5.09 1.79
N ALA A 113 -51.97 -6.39 1.69
CA ALA A 113 -52.87 -7.35 1.04
C ALA A 113 -54.24 -7.45 1.73
N MET A 114 -54.29 -7.42 3.07
CA MET A 114 -55.55 -7.47 3.84
C MET A 114 -56.46 -6.26 3.60
N VAL A 115 -55.88 -5.07 3.37
CA VAL A 115 -56.64 -3.85 3.11
C VAL A 115 -56.82 -3.54 1.61
N GLY A 116 -56.45 -4.48 0.73
CA GLY A 116 -56.57 -4.31 -0.72
C GLY A 116 -55.59 -3.31 -1.31
N TYR A 117 -54.48 -3.04 -0.62
CA TYR A 117 -53.41 -2.17 -1.09
C TYR A 117 -52.44 -2.97 -1.97
N ASP A 118 -52.21 -2.51 -3.21
CA ASP A 118 -51.35 -3.20 -4.17
C ASP A 118 -49.87 -3.06 -3.79
N ALA A 119 -49.32 -4.05 -3.10
CA ALA A 119 -47.91 -4.09 -2.71
C ALA A 119 -46.94 -3.94 -3.91
N HIS A 120 -47.37 -4.30 -5.13
CA HIS A 120 -46.54 -4.18 -6.33
C HIS A 120 -46.44 -2.75 -6.89
N THR A 121 -46.95 -1.72 -6.23
CA THR A 121 -46.86 -0.34 -6.75
C THR A 121 -46.15 0.66 -5.83
N ASN A 122 -45.77 0.26 -4.61
CA ASN A 122 -45.67 1.24 -3.53
C ASN A 122 -44.28 1.47 -2.92
N GLU A 123 -43.26 0.73 -3.32
CA GLU A 123 -41.87 1.09 -2.97
C GLU A 123 -41.16 1.66 -4.20
N LEU A 124 -40.95 2.97 -4.19
CA LEU A 124 -40.22 3.69 -5.22
C LEU A 124 -39.06 4.43 -4.57
N PHE A 125 -37.91 4.36 -5.21
CA PHE A 125 -36.69 5.01 -4.76
C PHE A 125 -36.15 5.92 -5.85
N GLU A 126 -35.76 7.12 -5.46
CA GLU A 126 -34.91 8.00 -6.25
C GLU A 126 -33.45 7.68 -5.92
N LEU A 127 -32.68 7.34 -6.95
CA LEU A 127 -31.26 7.06 -6.84
C LEU A 127 -30.47 8.18 -7.51
N HIS A 128 -29.51 8.73 -6.76
CA HIS A 128 -28.56 9.72 -7.23
C HIS A 128 -27.30 9.02 -7.73
N VAL A 129 -26.85 9.37 -8.92
CA VAL A 129 -25.76 8.69 -9.62
C VAL A 129 -24.68 9.68 -10.05
N ALA A 130 -23.44 9.45 -9.60
CA ALA A 130 -22.26 10.15 -10.08
C ALA A 130 -21.90 9.63 -11.48
N ILE A 131 -21.86 10.51 -12.47
CA ILE A 131 -21.44 10.20 -13.83
C ILE A 131 -19.93 10.03 -13.86
N MET A 132 -19.46 8.84 -14.23
CA MET A 132 -18.04 8.57 -14.43
C MET A 132 -17.62 8.82 -15.88
N GLY A 133 -18.51 8.48 -16.83
CA GLY A 133 -18.25 8.58 -18.26
C GLY A 133 -18.29 7.23 -18.95
N TYR A 134 -18.03 7.23 -20.26
CA TYR A 134 -17.81 5.98 -21.00
C TYR A 134 -16.31 5.68 -21.05
N TYR A 135 -15.96 4.39 -20.99
CA TYR A 135 -14.57 3.97 -21.03
C TYR A 135 -14.07 3.94 -22.49
N ASP A 136 -13.08 4.77 -22.80
CA ASP A 136 -12.40 4.73 -24.08
C ASP A 136 -11.16 3.83 -24.00
N ARG A 137 -11.21 2.72 -24.76
CA ARG A 137 -10.12 1.73 -24.81
C ARG A 137 -8.86 2.26 -25.51
N ALA A 138 -8.99 3.27 -26.37
CA ALA A 138 -7.85 3.82 -27.10
C ALA A 138 -6.96 4.67 -26.17
N THR A 139 -7.57 5.53 -25.36
CA THR A 139 -6.86 6.34 -24.35
C THR A 139 -6.67 5.61 -23.01
N GLY A 140 -7.43 4.56 -22.75
CA GLY A 140 -7.42 3.83 -21.48
C GLY A 140 -8.04 4.64 -20.34
N SER A 141 -8.98 5.54 -20.64
CA SER A 141 -9.53 6.52 -19.70
C SER A 141 -11.04 6.65 -19.81
N PHE A 142 -11.67 7.17 -18.75
CA PHE A 142 -13.08 7.54 -18.79
C PHE A 142 -13.25 8.94 -19.40
N ILE A 143 -14.15 9.04 -20.38
CA ILE A 143 -14.51 10.32 -21.00
C ILE A 143 -15.88 10.74 -20.49
N ASN A 144 -15.93 11.90 -19.82
CA ASN A 144 -17.17 12.49 -19.34
C ASN A 144 -17.96 13.06 -20.53
N PRO A 145 -19.25 12.70 -20.71
CA PRO A 145 -20.09 13.26 -21.77
C PRO A 145 -20.47 14.73 -21.56
N TRP A 146 -20.23 15.31 -20.37
CA TRP A 146 -20.58 16.69 -19.98
C TRP A 146 -22.07 17.05 -20.07
N ILE A 147 -22.92 16.08 -20.37
CA ILE A 147 -24.37 16.23 -20.51
C ILE A 147 -25.01 15.06 -19.76
N PRO A 148 -25.90 15.32 -18.78
CA PRO A 148 -26.64 14.27 -18.09
C PRO A 148 -27.64 13.59 -19.05
N PRO A 149 -28.03 12.33 -18.78
CA PRO A 149 -29.02 11.64 -19.60
C PRO A 149 -30.36 12.38 -19.63
N GLN A 150 -31.04 12.33 -20.77
CA GLN A 150 -32.42 12.84 -20.88
C GLN A 150 -33.36 12.06 -19.95
N SER A 151 -34.40 12.74 -19.47
CA SER A 151 -35.50 12.09 -18.75
C SER A 151 -36.13 10.98 -19.61
N GLY A 152 -36.52 9.88 -18.99
CA GLY A 152 -37.08 8.72 -19.70
C GLY A 152 -36.05 7.71 -20.22
N LYS A 153 -34.74 7.99 -20.15
CA LYS A 153 -33.70 7.02 -20.51
C LYS A 153 -33.71 5.81 -19.57
N GLN A 154 -33.60 4.62 -20.14
CA GLN A 154 -33.45 3.39 -19.37
C GLN A 154 -32.06 3.30 -18.74
N ILE A 155 -32.02 2.87 -17.48
CA ILE A 155 -30.80 2.60 -16.72
C ILE A 155 -30.67 1.09 -16.55
N PHE A 156 -29.45 0.58 -16.67
CA PHE A 156 -29.12 -0.84 -16.54
C PHE A 156 -28.08 -1.05 -15.45
N LEU A 157 -28.13 -2.19 -14.77
CA LEU A 157 -27.06 -2.61 -13.87
C LEU A 157 -25.81 -3.00 -14.68
N ALA A 158 -24.63 -2.56 -14.26
CA ALA A 158 -23.39 -3.03 -14.88
C ALA A 158 -23.13 -4.50 -14.50
N ASP A 159 -22.74 -5.32 -15.48
CA ASP A 159 -22.38 -6.72 -15.23
C ASP A 159 -20.93 -6.84 -14.72
N ASP A 160 -20.61 -7.96 -14.07
CA ASP A 160 -19.30 -8.18 -13.44
C ASP A 160 -18.16 -8.19 -14.47
N GLU A 161 -18.39 -8.76 -15.65
CA GLU A 161 -17.41 -8.82 -16.74
C GLU A 161 -17.04 -7.41 -17.23
N MET A 162 -18.04 -6.55 -17.45
CA MET A 162 -17.84 -5.15 -17.80
C MET A 162 -17.02 -4.44 -16.74
N LEU A 163 -17.39 -4.56 -15.46
CA LEU A 163 -16.69 -3.89 -14.37
C LEU A 163 -15.24 -4.35 -14.24
N ALA A 164 -14.98 -5.66 -14.33
CA ALA A 164 -13.63 -6.21 -14.29
C ALA A 164 -12.74 -5.67 -15.42
N GLN A 165 -13.33 -5.40 -16.59
CA GLN A 165 -12.62 -4.86 -17.75
C GLN A 165 -12.30 -3.36 -17.63
N ILE A 166 -13.14 -2.56 -16.96
CA ILE A 166 -13.04 -1.08 -17.01
C ILE A 166 -12.61 -0.42 -15.71
N LEU A 167 -12.77 -1.06 -14.54
CA LEU A 167 -12.38 -0.45 -13.26
C LEU A 167 -10.86 -0.49 -13.05
N SER A 168 -10.21 -1.56 -13.53
CA SER A 168 -8.77 -1.80 -13.37
C SER A 168 -8.02 -1.58 -14.68
N ARG A 169 -6.80 -1.04 -14.61
CA ARG A 169 -5.91 -0.86 -15.78
C ARG A 169 -5.36 -2.17 -16.32
N LYS A 170 -5.19 -3.13 -15.43
CA LYS A 170 -4.62 -4.46 -15.69
C LYS A 170 -5.65 -5.51 -15.33
N GLN A 171 -5.60 -6.64 -16.03
CA GLN A 171 -6.41 -7.80 -15.67
C GLN A 171 -5.64 -8.69 -14.70
N HIS A 172 -6.40 -9.47 -13.93
CA HIS A 172 -5.86 -10.45 -13.00
C HIS A 172 -4.90 -11.42 -13.71
N GLY A 173 -3.75 -11.70 -13.10
CA GLY A 173 -2.74 -12.63 -13.64
C GLY A 173 -1.87 -12.08 -14.78
N GLN A 174 -2.15 -10.89 -15.31
CA GLN A 174 -1.30 -10.29 -16.35
C GLN A 174 0.06 -9.83 -15.81
N PRO A 175 1.12 -9.78 -16.65
CA PRO A 175 2.37 -9.12 -16.28
C PRO A 175 2.16 -7.67 -15.85
N GLY A 176 2.72 -7.32 -14.68
CA GLY A 176 2.55 -6.02 -14.06
C GLY A 176 1.20 -5.80 -13.37
N SER A 177 0.47 -6.87 -13.05
CA SER A 177 -0.78 -6.82 -12.28
C SER A 177 -0.55 -7.12 -10.80
N ALA A 178 -1.23 -6.40 -9.92
CA ALA A 178 -1.29 -6.70 -8.50
C ALA A 178 -2.74 -6.72 -8.01
N THR A 179 -3.29 -7.92 -7.80
CA THR A 179 -4.68 -8.12 -7.39
C THR A 179 -4.80 -8.04 -5.87
N ILE A 180 -5.33 -6.91 -5.40
CA ILE A 180 -5.42 -6.62 -3.96
C ILE A 180 -6.72 -7.11 -3.33
N GLY A 181 -7.72 -7.46 -4.13
CA GLY A 181 -9.04 -7.83 -3.64
C GLY A 181 -10.11 -7.80 -4.73
N SER A 182 -11.37 -7.66 -4.31
CA SER A 182 -12.53 -7.59 -5.21
C SER A 182 -13.44 -6.41 -4.87
N LEU A 183 -14.26 -5.99 -5.83
CA LEU A 183 -15.22 -4.90 -5.64
C LEU A 183 -16.15 -5.19 -4.45
N LEU A 184 -16.35 -4.20 -3.58
CA LEU A 184 -17.07 -4.40 -2.31
C LEU A 184 -18.55 -4.74 -2.51
N THR A 185 -19.21 -4.11 -3.49
CA THR A 185 -20.66 -4.24 -3.72
C THR A 185 -21.03 -5.56 -4.39
N ARG A 186 -20.05 -6.27 -4.94
CA ARG A 186 -20.22 -7.58 -5.57
C ARG A 186 -19.83 -8.71 -4.64
N VAL A 187 -20.28 -9.91 -5.02
CA VAL A 187 -19.85 -11.13 -4.34
C VAL A 187 -18.31 -11.24 -4.43
N PRO A 188 -17.65 -11.81 -3.41
CA PRO A 188 -16.20 -11.98 -3.42
C PRO A 188 -15.70 -12.57 -4.74
N ASP A 189 -14.57 -12.05 -5.21
CA ASP A 189 -13.85 -12.48 -6.43
C ASP A 189 -14.55 -12.27 -7.77
N ALA A 190 -15.83 -11.86 -7.81
CA ALA A 190 -16.55 -11.63 -9.08
C ALA A 190 -15.95 -10.48 -9.91
N VAL A 191 -15.50 -9.42 -9.26
CA VAL A 191 -14.88 -8.26 -9.92
C VAL A 191 -13.55 -7.96 -9.25
N PRO A 192 -12.43 -8.52 -9.73
CA PRO A 192 -11.10 -8.28 -9.17
C PRO A 192 -10.67 -6.81 -9.32
N ILE A 193 -10.14 -6.23 -8.24
CA ILE A 193 -9.52 -4.91 -8.27
C ILE A 193 -8.01 -5.10 -8.36
N VAL A 194 -7.45 -4.63 -9.47
CA VAL A 194 -6.08 -4.93 -9.88
C VAL A 194 -5.32 -3.62 -10.07
N LEU A 195 -4.26 -3.46 -9.29
CA LEU A 195 -3.34 -2.34 -9.41
C LEU A 195 -2.35 -2.59 -10.55
N SER A 196 -2.07 -1.54 -11.31
CA SER A 196 -0.93 -1.52 -12.24
C SER A 196 0.38 -1.38 -11.46
N VAL A 197 1.21 -2.42 -11.42
CA VAL A 197 2.52 -2.40 -10.75
C VAL A 197 3.44 -1.34 -11.34
N LYS A 198 3.38 -1.14 -12.66
CA LYS A 198 4.11 -0.08 -13.35
C LYS A 198 3.76 1.30 -12.78
N ASP A 199 2.47 1.57 -12.60
CA ASP A 199 2.00 2.85 -12.09
C ASP A 199 2.33 2.98 -10.59
N VAL A 200 2.10 1.95 -9.77
CA VAL A 200 2.50 1.92 -8.35
C VAL A 200 3.97 2.26 -8.14
N VAL A 201 4.87 1.63 -8.91
CA VAL A 201 6.32 1.87 -8.79
C VAL A 201 6.72 3.23 -9.37
N SER A 202 6.08 3.69 -10.46
CA SER A 202 6.49 4.94 -11.10
C SER A 202 5.84 6.20 -10.53
N THR A 203 4.73 6.09 -9.79
CA THR A 203 4.00 7.24 -9.25
C THR A 203 3.80 7.19 -7.74
N HIS A 204 4.50 6.27 -7.07
CA HIS A 204 4.44 6.06 -5.63
C HIS A 204 3.06 5.61 -5.12
N LEU A 205 3.06 5.01 -3.93
CA LEU A 205 1.88 4.47 -3.25
C LEU A 205 1.78 5.07 -1.86
N ALA A 206 0.59 5.44 -1.43
CA ALA A 206 0.28 5.73 -0.03
C ALA A 206 -0.75 4.73 0.50
N ILE A 207 -0.49 4.13 1.66
CA ILE A 207 -1.45 3.32 2.42
C ILE A 207 -1.77 4.06 3.72
N ILE A 208 -3.00 4.56 3.82
CA ILE A 208 -3.43 5.41 4.94
C ILE A 208 -4.61 4.75 5.66
N ALA A 209 -4.56 4.67 6.98
CA ALA A 209 -5.68 4.20 7.78
C ALA A 209 -5.53 4.54 9.27
N SER A 210 -6.58 4.40 10.07
CA SER A 210 -6.46 4.33 11.53
C SER A 210 -5.83 3.02 12.03
N THR A 211 -5.42 2.97 13.29
CA THR A 211 -4.89 1.75 13.96
C THR A 211 -5.92 0.62 13.89
N GLY A 212 -5.46 -0.62 13.67
CA GLY A 212 -6.33 -1.80 13.59
C GLY A 212 -7.16 -1.97 12.31
N ALA A 213 -7.10 -1.01 11.37
CA ALA A 213 -7.84 -1.09 10.10
C ALA A 213 -7.28 -2.15 9.12
N GLY A 214 -6.03 -2.59 9.32
CA GLY A 214 -5.35 -3.58 8.48
C GLY A 214 -4.31 -3.03 7.49
N LYS A 215 -3.60 -1.95 7.83
CA LYS A 215 -2.58 -1.34 6.94
C LYS A 215 -1.48 -2.33 6.55
N SER A 216 -0.83 -2.95 7.52
CA SER A 216 0.26 -3.89 7.30
C SER A 216 -0.22 -5.18 6.64
N TYR A 217 -1.49 -5.53 6.85
CA TYR A 217 -2.15 -6.62 6.13
C TYR A 217 -2.29 -6.29 4.64
N LEU A 218 -2.84 -5.13 4.30
CA LEU A 218 -2.94 -4.68 2.91
C LEU A 218 -1.56 -4.49 2.27
N ALA A 219 -0.60 -3.92 2.99
CA ALA A 219 0.77 -3.79 2.53
C ALA A 219 1.36 -5.15 2.19
N SER A 220 1.18 -6.15 3.06
CA SER A 220 1.63 -7.52 2.81
C SER A 220 0.94 -8.15 1.59
N VAL A 221 -0.36 -7.90 1.37
CA VAL A 221 -1.06 -8.32 0.14
C VAL A 221 -0.42 -7.69 -1.10
N VAL A 222 -0.09 -6.39 -1.06
CA VAL A 222 0.61 -5.71 -2.15
C VAL A 222 2.01 -6.33 -2.36
N ILE A 223 2.76 -6.59 -1.30
CA ILE A 223 4.08 -7.23 -1.40
C ILE A 223 3.97 -8.65 -1.98
N GLU A 224 3.03 -9.46 -1.53
CA GLU A 224 2.74 -10.78 -2.11
C GLU A 224 2.55 -10.66 -3.64
N GLU A 225 1.70 -9.74 -4.09
CA GLU A 225 1.48 -9.53 -5.53
C GLU A 225 2.76 -9.09 -6.26
N LEU A 226 3.57 -8.21 -5.68
CA LEU A 226 4.84 -7.77 -6.25
C LEU A 226 5.86 -8.93 -6.38
N MET A 227 5.79 -9.91 -5.47
CA MET A 227 6.67 -11.07 -5.43
C MET A 227 6.18 -12.24 -6.30
N LYS A 228 4.99 -12.18 -6.90
CA LYS A 228 4.49 -13.22 -7.81
C LYS A 228 5.38 -13.37 -9.07
N PRO A 229 5.37 -14.55 -9.73
CA PRO A 229 6.21 -14.84 -10.89
C PRO A 229 6.05 -13.89 -12.07
N GLN A 230 4.88 -13.28 -12.25
CA GLN A 230 4.65 -12.30 -13.31
C GLN A 230 5.25 -10.91 -13.05
N ASN A 231 5.68 -10.62 -11.81
CA ASN A 231 6.20 -9.30 -11.40
C ASN A 231 7.67 -9.35 -10.99
N LYS A 232 8.08 -10.35 -10.18
CA LYS A 232 9.46 -10.55 -9.71
C LYS A 232 10.11 -9.24 -9.23
N ALA A 233 9.38 -8.43 -8.47
CA ALA A 233 9.81 -7.10 -8.10
C ALA A 233 11.05 -7.13 -7.19
N CYS A 234 11.76 -6.00 -7.14
CA CYS A 234 12.83 -5.75 -6.18
C CYS A 234 12.26 -4.86 -5.06
N VAL A 235 12.02 -5.44 -3.89
CA VAL A 235 11.31 -4.79 -2.79
C VAL A 235 12.22 -4.61 -1.58
N LEU A 236 12.19 -3.42 -0.98
CA LEU A 236 12.75 -3.14 0.34
C LEU A 236 11.64 -2.64 1.25
N ILE A 237 11.53 -3.21 2.45
CA ILE A 237 10.62 -2.76 3.51
C ILE A 237 11.47 -2.20 4.65
N VAL A 238 11.17 -0.98 5.07
CA VAL A 238 11.67 -0.41 6.32
C VAL A 238 10.57 -0.56 7.36
N ASP A 239 10.86 -1.34 8.40
CA ASP A 239 9.90 -1.85 9.38
C ASP A 239 10.30 -1.41 10.80
N PRO A 240 9.86 -0.22 11.26
CA PRO A 240 10.11 0.27 12.61
C PRO A 240 9.46 -0.56 13.73
N HIS A 241 8.53 -1.47 13.41
CA HIS A 241 7.75 -2.19 14.43
C HIS A 241 7.92 -3.72 14.40
N GLY A 242 8.59 -4.26 13.37
CA GLY A 242 8.86 -5.69 13.23
C GLY A 242 7.66 -6.51 12.73
N GLU A 243 6.68 -5.88 12.05
CA GLU A 243 5.42 -6.53 11.66
C GLU A 243 5.55 -7.47 10.45
N TYR A 244 6.63 -7.34 9.66
CA TYR A 244 6.76 -8.01 8.36
C TYR A 244 7.56 -9.33 8.41
N GLY A 245 7.89 -9.83 9.60
CA GLY A 245 8.70 -11.05 9.76
C GLY A 245 8.09 -12.29 9.10
N THR A 246 6.76 -12.39 9.06
CA THR A 246 6.01 -13.51 8.44
C THR A 246 6.09 -13.59 6.92
N LEU A 247 6.67 -12.58 6.25
CA LEU A 247 6.90 -12.64 4.81
C LEU A 247 8.00 -13.64 4.44
N ASP A 248 8.80 -14.13 5.39
CA ASP A 248 9.75 -15.22 5.16
C ASP A 248 9.09 -16.46 4.53
N GLN A 249 7.80 -16.69 4.81
CA GLN A 249 7.00 -17.78 4.24
C GLN A 249 6.77 -17.67 2.74
N LEU A 250 6.99 -16.51 2.11
CA LEU A 250 6.91 -16.36 0.65
C LEU A 250 7.83 -17.37 -0.06
N ALA A 251 9.01 -17.65 0.52
CA ALA A 251 9.97 -18.58 -0.07
C ALA A 251 9.49 -20.04 -0.05
N ASN A 252 8.50 -20.37 0.78
CA ASN A 252 7.98 -21.72 0.97
C ASN A 252 6.66 -21.97 0.23
N ASP A 253 6.02 -20.93 -0.29
CA ASP A 253 4.69 -21.00 -0.91
C ASP A 253 4.79 -21.06 -2.46
N GLU A 254 4.05 -22.01 -3.05
CA GLU A 254 4.05 -22.28 -4.48
C GLU A 254 3.57 -21.10 -5.33
N HIS A 255 2.68 -20.24 -4.79
CA HIS A 255 2.16 -19.06 -5.48
C HIS A 255 3.25 -18.04 -5.84
N PHE A 256 4.41 -18.10 -5.18
CA PHE A 256 5.56 -17.23 -5.42
C PHE A 256 6.73 -17.96 -6.08
N SER A 257 6.42 -19.08 -6.73
CA SER A 257 7.37 -19.86 -7.51
C SER A 257 6.86 -20.13 -8.93
N ALA A 258 7.77 -20.36 -9.87
CA ALA A 258 7.43 -20.84 -11.20
C ALA A 258 8.52 -21.78 -11.69
N GLU A 259 8.11 -22.94 -12.18
CA GLU A 259 9.03 -23.87 -12.81
C GLU A 259 9.56 -23.29 -14.13
N SER A 260 10.77 -23.70 -14.51
CA SER A 260 11.29 -23.34 -15.82
C SER A 260 10.88 -24.39 -16.84
N GLU A 261 10.19 -23.99 -17.91
CA GLU A 261 10.08 -24.82 -19.11
C GLU A 261 11.44 -24.87 -19.81
N GLY A 262 12.23 -25.92 -19.55
CA GLY A 262 13.53 -26.17 -20.20
C GLY A 262 14.76 -26.05 -19.28
N ARG A 263 15.91 -25.60 -19.82
CA ARG A 263 17.21 -25.51 -19.10
C ARG A 263 17.37 -24.26 -18.21
N GLY A 264 16.33 -23.45 -18.05
CA GLY A 264 16.37 -22.25 -17.21
C GLY A 264 16.32 -22.58 -15.71
N ARG A 265 16.76 -21.63 -14.86
CA ARG A 265 16.47 -21.70 -13.43
C ARG A 265 15.01 -21.27 -13.21
N GLY A 266 14.25 -22.09 -12.48
CA GLY A 266 12.92 -21.70 -12.01
C GLY A 266 12.99 -20.42 -11.16
N TYR A 267 11.85 -19.75 -11.03
CA TYR A 267 11.69 -18.61 -10.14
C TYR A 267 11.20 -19.07 -8.77
N ARG A 268 11.76 -18.49 -7.71
CA ARG A 268 11.21 -18.56 -6.35
C ARG A 268 11.52 -17.24 -5.68
N ALA A 269 10.50 -16.62 -5.09
CA ALA A 269 10.67 -15.40 -4.32
C ALA A 269 11.66 -15.62 -3.16
N GLN A 270 12.56 -14.67 -2.97
CA GLN A 270 13.53 -14.67 -1.89
C GLN A 270 13.14 -13.63 -0.86
N VAL A 271 13.33 -13.95 0.42
CA VAL A 271 13.12 -13.00 1.51
C VAL A 271 14.39 -12.90 2.32
N GLN A 272 14.84 -11.68 2.59
CA GLN A 272 15.97 -11.41 3.46
C GLN A 272 15.51 -10.48 4.59
N ILE A 273 15.71 -10.90 5.83
CA ILE A 273 15.35 -10.11 7.00
C ILE A 273 16.64 -9.71 7.71
N TYR A 274 16.89 -8.40 7.78
CA TYR A 274 17.97 -7.82 8.57
C TYR A 274 17.42 -7.40 9.92
N LYS A 275 17.97 -8.02 10.97
CA LYS A 275 17.68 -7.67 12.36
C LYS A 275 18.36 -6.35 12.75
N PRO A 276 17.93 -5.68 13.83
CA PRO A 276 18.49 -4.40 14.24
C PRO A 276 20.03 -4.37 14.35
N ASP A 277 20.65 -5.44 14.85
CA ASP A 277 22.10 -5.57 15.01
C ASP A 277 22.87 -5.73 13.68
N GLN A 278 22.17 -6.12 12.62
CA GLN A 278 22.71 -6.31 11.27
C GLN A 278 22.57 -5.06 10.39
N VAL A 279 21.77 -4.07 10.80
CA VAL A 279 21.58 -2.82 10.06
C VAL A 279 22.74 -1.87 10.37
N LYS A 280 23.79 -1.94 9.53
CA LYS A 280 25.00 -1.12 9.67
C LYS A 280 24.99 0.10 8.74
N VAL A 281 25.44 1.23 9.26
CA VAL A 281 25.69 2.48 8.52
C VAL A 281 27.14 2.90 8.73
N ARG A 282 27.88 3.00 7.62
CA ARG A 282 29.27 3.45 7.66
C ARG A 282 29.32 4.95 8.00
N ILE A 283 30.08 5.32 9.02
CA ILE A 283 30.22 6.70 9.49
C ILE A 283 30.65 7.65 8.36
N SER A 284 31.51 7.19 7.44
CA SER A 284 31.97 7.98 6.30
C SER A 284 30.88 8.36 5.28
N THR A 285 29.68 7.78 5.38
CA THR A 285 28.54 8.08 4.51
C THR A 285 27.63 9.17 5.08
N LEU A 286 27.84 9.54 6.35
CA LEU A 286 27.08 10.57 7.05
C LEU A 286 27.52 11.97 6.61
N ASN A 287 26.55 12.85 6.40
CA ASN A 287 26.75 14.27 6.14
C ASN A 287 26.60 15.10 7.44
N ILE A 288 26.83 16.41 7.36
CA ILE A 288 26.74 17.30 8.52
C ILE A 288 25.33 17.35 9.15
N GLY A 289 24.27 17.23 8.35
CA GLY A 289 22.90 17.16 8.84
C GLY A 289 22.64 15.90 9.65
N ASP A 290 23.13 14.75 9.16
CA ASP A 290 23.05 13.48 9.89
C ASP A 290 23.82 13.57 11.21
N MET A 291 25.04 14.10 11.17
CA MET A 291 25.86 14.27 12.38
C MET A 291 25.20 15.20 13.40
N ARG A 292 24.51 16.25 12.96
CA ARG A 292 23.73 17.14 13.84
C ARG A 292 22.54 16.43 14.47
N GLN A 293 21.88 15.53 13.74
CA GLN A 293 20.77 14.73 14.27
C GLN A 293 21.25 13.73 15.32
N LEU A 294 22.41 13.09 15.08
CA LEU A 294 23.02 12.10 15.98
C LEU A 294 23.70 12.71 17.20
N LEU A 295 24.18 13.94 17.09
CA LEU A 295 24.87 14.69 18.16
C LEU A 295 24.02 15.90 18.55
N PRO A 296 22.92 15.70 19.29
CA PRO A 296 22.01 16.80 19.66
C PRO A 296 22.70 17.81 20.59
N GLU A 297 22.16 19.03 20.65
CA GLU A 297 22.58 20.08 21.61
C GLU A 297 24.05 20.54 21.46
N MET A 298 24.60 20.50 20.24
CA MET A 298 25.89 21.12 19.96
C MET A 298 25.80 22.65 19.90
N THR A 299 26.75 23.33 20.53
CA THR A 299 26.91 24.79 20.41
C THR A 299 27.33 25.20 19.00
N GLU A 300 27.13 26.46 18.61
CA GLU A 300 27.54 26.96 17.29
C GLU A 300 29.05 26.75 17.02
N LYS A 301 29.89 26.98 18.05
CA LYS A 301 31.33 26.71 17.97
C LYS A 301 31.61 25.23 17.68
N GLN A 302 30.92 24.31 18.36
CA GLN A 302 31.07 22.86 18.14
C GLN A 302 30.61 22.46 16.73
N GLN A 303 29.48 22.99 16.27
CA GLN A 303 28.97 22.71 14.92
C GLN A 303 29.92 23.20 13.82
N TYR A 304 30.51 24.38 14.00
CA TYR A 304 31.50 24.94 13.10
C TYR A 304 32.75 24.07 13.04
N LEU A 305 33.29 23.70 14.21
CA LEU A 305 34.47 22.85 14.34
C LEU A 305 34.24 21.47 13.68
N LEU A 306 33.09 20.84 13.94
CA LEU A 306 32.71 19.57 13.32
C LEU A 306 32.61 19.69 11.79
N SER A 307 32.02 20.78 11.29
CA SER A 307 31.89 21.03 9.84
C SER A 307 33.25 21.16 9.16
N GLN A 308 34.21 21.87 9.79
CA GLN A 308 35.57 21.98 9.29
C GLN A 308 36.32 20.64 9.35
N ALA A 309 36.18 19.90 10.45
CA ALA A 309 36.80 18.59 10.60
C ALA A 309 36.29 17.59 9.56
N LEU A 310 34.98 17.51 9.32
CA LEU A 310 34.39 16.64 8.30
C LEU A 310 34.89 16.96 6.88
N ARG A 311 34.99 18.26 6.54
CA ARG A 311 35.59 18.69 5.26
C ARG A 311 37.04 18.22 5.17
N LYS A 312 37.85 18.46 6.20
CA LYS A 312 39.26 18.07 6.24
C LYS A 312 39.47 16.56 6.10
N VAL A 313 38.67 15.74 6.82
CA VAL A 313 38.74 14.27 6.68
C VAL A 313 38.35 13.84 5.27
N ARG A 314 37.27 14.40 4.72
CA ARG A 314 36.79 14.05 3.38
C ARG A 314 37.80 14.45 2.30
N ASP A 315 38.45 15.59 2.42
CA ASP A 315 39.47 16.04 1.46
C ASP A 315 40.74 15.17 1.53
N ALA A 316 41.14 14.78 2.75
CA ALA A 316 42.30 13.92 2.98
C ALA A 316 42.08 12.48 2.51
N LYS A 317 40.90 11.90 2.79
CA LYS A 317 40.56 10.50 2.52
C LYS A 317 39.90 10.31 1.15
N ARG A 318 39.35 11.37 0.54
CA ARG A 318 38.62 11.34 -0.74
C ARG A 318 37.52 10.26 -0.75
N SER A 319 37.77 9.14 -1.42
CA SER A 319 36.85 8.01 -1.59
C SER A 319 37.14 6.85 -0.64
N THR A 320 38.22 6.89 0.14
CA THR A 320 38.50 5.85 1.12
C THR A 320 37.62 6.02 2.36
N PRO A 321 37.10 4.93 2.95
CA PRO A 321 36.41 4.96 4.23
C PRO A 321 37.24 5.64 5.33
N TRP A 322 36.56 6.25 6.28
CA TRP A 322 37.14 6.87 7.47
C TRP A 322 36.21 6.64 8.67
N GLY A 323 36.82 6.56 9.85
CA GLY A 323 36.13 6.21 11.08
C GLY A 323 36.19 7.29 12.16
N VAL A 324 35.76 6.92 13.36
CA VAL A 324 35.75 7.79 14.55
C VAL A 324 37.16 8.34 14.85
N ALA A 325 38.18 7.50 14.75
CA ALA A 325 39.56 7.89 15.03
C ALA A 325 40.07 9.00 14.08
N ASP A 326 39.75 8.88 12.78
CA ASP A 326 40.10 9.89 11.77
C ASP A 326 39.39 11.22 12.04
N LEU A 327 38.11 11.17 12.41
CA LEU A 327 37.33 12.36 12.75
C LEU A 327 37.88 13.09 13.98
N LYS A 328 38.22 12.34 15.04
CA LYS A 328 38.85 12.88 16.26
C LYS A 328 40.20 13.54 15.95
N ALA A 329 41.01 12.92 15.11
CA ALA A 329 42.29 13.49 14.68
C ALA A 329 42.09 14.80 13.89
N ALA A 330 41.11 14.85 13.01
CA ALA A 330 40.78 16.06 12.26
C ALA A 330 40.30 17.19 13.16
N ILE A 331 39.42 16.93 14.13
CA ILE A 331 38.95 17.92 15.11
C ILE A 331 40.13 18.56 15.85
N LYS A 332 41.04 17.73 16.40
CA LYS A 332 42.24 18.21 17.09
C LYS A 332 43.14 19.04 16.18
N SER A 333 43.28 18.64 14.92
CA SER A 333 44.11 19.36 13.95
C SER A 333 43.54 20.72 13.54
N VAL A 334 42.21 20.83 13.41
CA VAL A 334 41.53 22.09 13.05
C VAL A 334 41.64 23.09 14.19
N ALA A 335 41.47 22.64 15.44
CA ALA A 335 41.61 23.51 16.61
C ALA A 335 43.05 24.04 16.77
N ARG A 336 44.07 23.20 16.55
CA ARG A 336 45.48 23.64 16.61
C ARG A 336 45.84 24.68 15.56
N GLN A 337 45.30 24.57 14.34
CA GLN A 337 45.54 25.54 13.27
C GLN A 337 44.94 26.93 13.57
N LYS A 338 43.98 27.02 14.49
CA LYS A 338 43.33 28.27 14.86
C LYS A 338 44.04 28.99 16.03
N GLY A 339 44.66 28.22 16.92
CA GLY A 339 45.41 28.73 18.07
C GLY A 339 46.76 29.38 17.76
N ASP A 340 47.26 29.27 16.52
CA ASP A 340 48.48 29.98 16.08
C ASP A 340 48.20 31.43 15.64
N ASP A 341 46.92 31.83 15.44
CA ASP A 341 46.53 33.16 14.96
C ASP A 341 45.81 34.05 16.01
N ASP A 342 45.27 33.51 17.11
CA ASP A 342 44.61 34.28 18.19
C ASP A 342 44.91 33.71 19.58
N SER A 343 45.31 34.60 20.51
CA SER A 343 45.79 34.27 21.87
C SER A 343 44.66 33.94 22.86
N ASP A 344 43.84 32.93 22.57
CA ASP A 344 42.73 32.49 23.46
C ASP A 344 42.61 30.95 23.59
N GLY A 345 43.76 30.29 23.74
CA GLY A 345 43.91 28.81 23.65
C GLY A 345 43.20 27.96 24.72
N ALA A 346 42.56 28.56 25.74
CA ALA A 346 41.87 27.81 26.80
C ALA A 346 40.44 27.39 26.41
N ASP A 347 39.72 28.21 25.62
CA ASP A 347 38.31 27.98 25.27
C ASP A 347 38.14 26.97 24.11
N ASP A 348 39.14 26.89 23.23
CA ASP A 348 39.17 25.89 22.14
C ASP A 348 39.46 24.48 22.67
N SER A 349 40.26 24.34 23.74
CA SER A 349 40.53 23.02 24.35
C SER A 349 39.28 22.41 25.00
N SER A 350 38.45 23.22 25.66
CA SER A 350 37.21 22.76 26.29
C SER A 350 36.18 22.33 25.24
N THR A 351 36.06 23.11 24.15
CA THR A 351 35.18 22.83 23.01
C THR A 351 35.57 21.54 22.28
N VAL A 352 36.87 21.34 22.03
CA VAL A 352 37.42 20.11 21.42
C VAL A 352 37.16 18.89 22.29
N HIS A 353 37.40 18.99 23.61
CA HIS A 353 37.15 17.87 24.54
C HIS A 353 35.66 17.51 24.58
N ALA A 354 34.78 18.49 24.69
CA ALA A 354 33.33 18.25 24.72
C ALA A 354 32.82 17.61 23.42
N LEU A 355 33.27 18.08 22.26
CA LEU A 355 32.89 17.50 20.97
C LEU A 355 33.46 16.08 20.78
N THR A 356 34.72 15.87 21.18
CA THR A 356 35.37 14.55 21.12
C THR A 356 34.62 13.54 22.00
N TRP A 357 34.31 13.91 23.24
CA TRP A 357 33.54 13.07 24.16
C TRP A 357 32.16 12.72 23.59
N ARG A 358 31.45 13.68 22.99
CA ARG A 358 30.14 13.42 22.34
C ARG A 358 30.25 12.40 21.21
N ILE A 359 31.29 12.49 20.38
CA ILE A 359 31.54 11.54 19.30
C ILE A 359 31.87 10.15 19.86
N GLU A 360 32.71 10.08 20.89
CA GLU A 360 33.05 8.80 21.55
C GLU A 360 31.81 8.12 22.12
N GLN A 361 31.02 8.85 22.92
CA GLN A 361 29.79 8.34 23.52
C GLN A 361 28.78 7.87 22.46
N ARG A 362 28.73 8.56 21.32
CA ARG A 362 27.75 8.25 20.28
C ARG A 362 28.15 7.07 19.39
N PHE A 363 29.43 6.93 19.06
CA PHE A 363 29.87 6.03 17.99
C PHE A 363 30.73 4.84 18.45
N GLU A 364 31.52 4.95 19.53
CA GLU A 364 32.49 3.88 19.88
C GLU A 364 31.82 2.55 20.32
N ASN A 365 30.58 2.60 20.82
CA ASN A 365 29.78 1.41 21.17
C ASN A 365 28.46 1.33 20.39
N SER A 366 28.38 2.01 19.24
CA SER A 366 27.17 1.95 18.42
C SER A 366 27.07 0.60 17.72
N PHE A 367 25.93 -0.07 17.84
CA PHE A 367 25.64 -1.25 17.02
C PHE A 367 25.25 -0.87 15.59
N THR A 368 24.77 0.34 15.35
CA THR A 368 24.30 0.79 14.02
C THR A 368 25.42 1.45 13.22
N PHE A 369 26.19 2.33 13.85
CA PHE A 369 27.18 3.16 13.15
C PHE A 369 28.58 2.56 13.26
N ASP A 370 29.13 2.14 12.11
CA ASP A 370 30.40 1.42 12.03
C ASP A 370 31.44 2.20 11.22
N ASP A 371 32.72 2.01 11.53
CA ASP A 371 33.82 2.66 10.81
C ASP A 371 33.96 2.13 9.37
N THR A 372 33.57 0.89 9.11
CA THR A 372 33.87 0.14 7.88
C THR A 372 32.65 -0.51 7.24
N GLN A 373 31.77 -1.10 8.03
CA GLN A 373 30.64 -1.89 7.57
C GLN A 373 29.43 -1.02 7.24
N HIS A 374 28.65 -1.46 6.25
CA HIS A 374 27.34 -0.91 5.95
C HIS A 374 26.55 -1.88 5.07
N LEU A 375 25.24 -1.65 4.92
CA LEU A 375 24.39 -2.42 4.02
C LEU A 375 24.75 -2.17 2.54
N ASP A 376 25.25 -3.19 1.85
CA ASP A 376 25.51 -3.13 0.40
C ASP A 376 24.19 -3.05 -0.37
N LEU A 377 24.08 -2.10 -1.30
CA LEU A 377 22.87 -1.94 -2.11
C LEU A 377 22.59 -3.18 -2.97
N SER A 378 23.64 -3.84 -3.46
CA SER A 378 23.53 -5.02 -4.32
C SER A 378 23.05 -6.27 -3.56
N GLU A 379 23.25 -6.32 -2.24
CA GLU A 379 22.74 -7.40 -1.39
C GLU A 379 21.27 -7.19 -1.02
N ILE A 380 20.89 -5.95 -0.69
CA ILE A 380 19.52 -5.63 -0.23
C ILE A 380 18.54 -5.38 -1.38
N PHE A 381 19.01 -5.13 -2.60
CA PHE A 381 18.16 -4.92 -3.77
C PHE A 381 18.46 -5.97 -4.84
N HIS A 382 17.55 -6.93 -5.04
CA HIS A 382 17.61 -7.89 -6.12
C HIS A 382 16.20 -8.19 -6.70
N PRO A 383 16.01 -8.31 -8.03
CA PRO A 383 14.72 -8.70 -8.60
C PRO A 383 14.29 -10.08 -8.11
N GLY A 384 13.05 -10.21 -7.65
CA GLY A 384 12.57 -11.43 -7.02
C GLY A 384 12.95 -11.56 -5.55
N GLN A 385 13.52 -10.52 -4.95
CA GLN A 385 13.83 -10.44 -3.52
C GLN A 385 12.98 -9.38 -2.80
N CYS A 386 12.45 -9.76 -1.64
CA CYS A 386 11.85 -8.86 -0.65
C CYS A 386 12.80 -8.76 0.55
N THR A 387 13.43 -7.60 0.72
CA THR A 387 14.30 -7.33 1.87
C THR A 387 13.54 -6.57 2.94
N VAL A 388 13.63 -7.00 4.20
CA VAL A 388 13.01 -6.34 5.36
C VAL A 388 14.11 -5.84 6.29
N LEU A 389 14.12 -4.54 6.58
CA LEU A 389 14.98 -3.92 7.59
C LEU A 389 14.18 -3.70 8.87
N GLN A 390 14.39 -4.55 9.87
CA GLN A 390 13.74 -4.40 11.17
C GLN A 390 14.46 -3.36 12.01
N LEU A 391 13.74 -2.32 12.43
CA LEU A 391 14.28 -1.21 13.22
C LEU A 391 13.61 -1.06 14.60
N ASN A 392 12.86 -2.07 15.06
CA ASN A 392 12.07 -2.06 16.29
C ASN A 392 12.86 -1.86 17.60
N GLU A 393 14.19 -2.03 17.56
CA GLU A 393 15.09 -1.79 18.70
C GLU A 393 16.04 -0.60 18.46
N ILE A 394 15.81 0.17 17.40
CA ILE A 394 16.61 1.34 17.03
C ILE A 394 15.83 2.61 17.36
N ASP A 395 16.47 3.57 18.02
CA ASP A 395 15.87 4.86 18.36
C ASP A 395 15.40 5.63 17.10
N GLU A 396 14.29 6.36 17.20
CA GLU A 396 13.67 7.05 16.06
C GLU A 396 14.64 7.98 15.30
N ARG A 397 15.51 8.72 16.02
CA ARG A 397 16.53 9.58 15.38
C ARG A 397 17.51 8.78 14.53
N ASP A 398 17.84 7.57 14.96
CA ASP A 398 18.76 6.68 14.27
C ASP A 398 18.07 6.07 13.07
N GLN A 399 16.80 5.64 13.23
CA GLN A 399 15.96 5.20 12.10
C GLN A 399 15.93 6.26 11.00
N GLN A 400 15.68 7.53 11.36
CA GLN A 400 15.67 8.65 10.41
C GLN A 400 17.00 8.79 9.67
N VAL A 401 18.14 8.67 10.36
CA VAL A 401 19.47 8.76 9.74
C VAL A 401 19.78 7.55 8.86
N ILE A 402 19.41 6.34 9.27
CA ILE A 402 19.55 5.12 8.48
C ILE A 402 18.78 5.27 7.17
N VAL A 403 17.50 5.63 7.24
CA VAL A 403 16.64 5.81 6.06
C VAL A 403 17.16 6.95 5.18
N ALA A 404 17.55 8.08 5.76
CA ALA A 404 18.09 9.20 5.00
C ALA A 404 19.36 8.80 4.22
N THR A 405 20.26 8.07 4.88
CA THR A 405 21.53 7.61 4.27
C THR A 405 21.28 6.58 3.19
N LEU A 406 20.40 5.62 3.44
CA LEU A 406 20.03 4.58 2.50
C LEU A 406 19.37 5.17 1.25
N LEU A 407 18.40 6.07 1.40
CA LEU A 407 17.73 6.73 0.28
C LEU A 407 18.69 7.61 -0.53
N ARG A 408 19.63 8.32 0.12
CA ARG A 408 20.66 9.10 -0.60
C ARG A 408 21.56 8.20 -1.43
N ARG A 409 22.02 7.07 -0.87
CA ARG A 409 22.86 6.09 -1.57
C ARG A 409 22.10 5.46 -2.73
N LEU A 410 20.87 5.01 -2.50
CA LEU A 410 20.00 4.45 -3.52
C LEU A 410 19.74 5.44 -4.67
N ASN A 411 19.34 6.67 -4.34
CA ASN A 411 19.06 7.72 -5.33
C ASN A 411 20.28 7.99 -6.21
N LYS A 412 21.46 8.11 -5.59
CA LYS A 412 22.72 8.29 -6.31
C LYS A 412 23.05 7.10 -7.20
N ALA A 413 22.96 5.87 -6.68
CA ALA A 413 23.27 4.64 -7.41
C ALA A 413 22.38 4.47 -8.66
N ARG A 414 21.06 4.68 -8.52
CA ARG A 414 20.14 4.63 -9.66
C ARG A 414 20.38 5.76 -10.65
N MET A 415 20.59 6.99 -10.18
CA MET A 415 20.89 8.12 -11.07
C MET A 415 22.18 7.90 -11.86
N ASP A 416 23.24 7.42 -11.22
CA ASP A 416 24.53 7.19 -11.88
C ASP A 416 24.48 5.97 -12.82
N THR A 417 23.69 4.94 -12.48
CA THR A 417 23.43 3.78 -13.36
C THR A 417 22.64 4.17 -14.60
N GLU A 418 21.51 4.87 -14.45
CA GLU A 418 20.66 5.31 -15.58
C GLU A 418 21.38 6.30 -16.50
N ARG A 419 22.33 7.09 -15.96
CA ARG A 419 23.17 8.00 -16.75
C ARG A 419 24.40 7.31 -17.36
N GLY A 420 24.58 6.01 -17.15
CA GLY A 420 25.71 5.24 -17.70
C GLY A 420 27.08 5.62 -17.12
N LYS A 421 27.14 6.18 -15.90
CA LYS A 421 28.42 6.50 -15.24
C LYS A 421 29.02 5.29 -14.53
N VAL A 422 28.20 4.30 -14.20
CA VAL A 422 28.58 3.08 -13.49
C VAL A 422 27.99 1.89 -14.25
N HIS A 423 28.79 0.85 -14.43
CA HIS A 423 28.41 -0.39 -15.14
C HIS A 423 28.63 -1.67 -14.32
N SER A 424 29.26 -1.56 -13.14
CA SER A 424 29.53 -2.67 -12.23
C SER A 424 29.90 -2.17 -10.84
N GLY A 425 29.92 -3.07 -9.85
CA GLY A 425 30.27 -2.78 -8.46
C GLY A 425 29.08 -2.42 -7.58
N GLU A 426 29.36 -2.09 -6.32
CA GLU A 426 28.40 -1.86 -5.23
C GLU A 426 27.32 -0.80 -5.55
N SER A 427 27.67 0.20 -6.37
CA SER A 427 26.77 1.29 -6.75
C SER A 427 26.03 1.07 -8.07
N TYR A 428 26.21 -0.09 -8.72
CA TYR A 428 25.53 -0.43 -9.96
C TYR A 428 24.20 -1.12 -9.67
N LEU A 429 23.09 -0.47 -10.02
CA LEU A 429 21.75 -0.98 -9.77
C LEU A 429 20.91 -0.86 -11.05
N PRO A 430 20.90 -1.87 -11.94
CA PRO A 430 20.35 -1.74 -13.30
C PRO A 430 18.85 -2.01 -13.42
N TYR A 431 18.12 -2.05 -12.31
CA TYR A 431 16.69 -2.34 -12.27
C TYR A 431 15.94 -1.35 -11.38
N PRO A 432 14.64 -1.15 -11.62
CA PRO A 432 13.80 -0.36 -10.74
C PRO A 432 13.63 -1.05 -9.38
N VAL A 433 13.43 -0.26 -8.35
CA VAL A 433 13.22 -0.74 -6.98
C VAL A 433 11.95 -0.14 -6.39
N PHE A 434 11.35 -0.85 -5.44
CA PHE A 434 10.22 -0.36 -4.66
C PHE A 434 10.58 -0.37 -3.18
N VAL A 435 10.56 0.79 -2.53
CA VAL A 435 10.86 0.95 -1.11
C VAL A 435 9.56 1.26 -0.35
N LEU A 436 9.16 0.38 0.54
CA LEU A 436 8.02 0.56 1.44
C LEU A 436 8.53 1.09 2.79
N LEU A 437 8.04 2.27 3.19
CA LEU A 437 8.38 2.93 4.44
C LEU A 437 7.16 2.88 5.37
N GLU A 438 7.25 2.02 6.38
CA GLU A 438 6.25 1.95 7.43
C GLU A 438 6.39 3.14 8.40
N GLU A 439 5.27 3.56 8.99
CA GLU A 439 5.17 4.77 9.82
C GLU A 439 5.89 6.00 9.23
N ALA A 440 5.60 6.28 7.95
CA ALA A 440 6.21 7.36 7.17
C ALA A 440 6.21 8.73 7.86
N HIS A 441 5.27 8.97 8.78
CA HIS A 441 5.20 10.21 9.56
C HIS A 441 6.37 10.40 10.53
N HIS A 442 7.11 9.35 10.91
CA HIS A 442 8.38 9.45 11.66
C HIS A 442 9.52 9.97 10.79
N PHE A 443 9.45 9.75 9.47
CA PHE A 443 10.52 10.07 8.51
C PHE A 443 10.28 11.37 7.75
N ALA A 444 9.03 11.82 7.66
CA ALA A 444 8.64 13.12 7.13
C ALA A 444 7.44 13.68 7.90
N PRO A 445 7.64 14.12 9.15
CA PRO A 445 6.57 14.70 9.95
C PRO A 445 6.11 16.05 9.38
N GLY A 446 4.82 16.34 9.52
CA GLY A 446 4.24 17.63 9.14
C GLY A 446 4.68 18.75 10.10
N GLY A 447 5.13 19.88 9.54
CA GLY A 447 5.49 21.07 10.32
C GLY A 447 6.85 21.01 11.03
N THR A 448 7.60 19.92 10.89
CA THR A 448 8.98 19.80 11.39
C THR A 448 9.82 19.08 10.35
N GLU A 449 11.01 19.61 10.06
CA GLU A 449 11.92 18.96 9.14
C GLU A 449 12.89 18.05 9.92
N VAL A 450 12.92 16.78 9.56
CA VAL A 450 13.91 15.82 10.05
C VAL A 450 14.88 15.46 8.92
N VAL A 451 15.99 14.82 9.27
CA VAL A 451 17.08 14.54 8.32
C VAL A 451 16.66 13.71 7.09
N SER A 452 15.63 12.87 7.23
CA SER A 452 15.07 12.08 6.12
C SER A 452 14.08 12.84 5.25
N THR A 453 13.46 13.93 5.72
CA THR A 453 12.40 14.65 5.00
C THR A 453 12.88 15.14 3.63
N GLY A 454 14.04 15.81 3.58
CA GLY A 454 14.55 16.40 2.35
C GLY A 454 14.85 15.37 1.25
N ILE A 455 15.51 14.27 1.59
CA ILE A 455 15.79 13.20 0.61
C ILE A 455 14.52 12.46 0.21
N LEU A 456 13.57 12.26 1.13
CA LEU A 456 12.30 11.62 0.81
C LEU A 456 11.51 12.46 -0.21
N LYS A 457 11.40 13.77 0.00
CA LYS A 457 10.79 14.71 -0.97
C LYS A 457 11.50 14.66 -2.32
N GLN A 458 12.84 14.64 -2.33
CA GLN A 458 13.60 14.54 -3.57
C GLN A 458 13.31 13.23 -4.32
N VAL A 459 13.29 12.09 -3.62
CA VAL A 459 13.01 10.79 -4.23
C VAL A 459 11.57 10.71 -4.74
N LEU A 460 10.60 11.28 -4.04
CA LEU A 460 9.21 11.33 -4.51
C LEU A 460 9.03 12.25 -5.73
N ALA A 461 9.77 13.35 -5.81
CA ALA A 461 9.68 14.27 -6.96
C ALA A 461 10.43 13.79 -8.20
N GLU A 462 11.60 13.15 -8.02
CA GLU A 462 12.54 12.84 -9.11
C GLU A 462 12.75 11.34 -9.34
N GLY A 463 12.48 10.51 -8.33
CA GLY A 463 12.82 9.08 -8.31
C GLY A 463 12.15 8.28 -9.42
N ARG A 464 10.96 8.71 -9.89
CA ARG A 464 10.30 8.16 -11.07
C ARG A 464 11.22 8.09 -12.29
N LYS A 465 12.03 9.13 -12.53
CA LYS A 465 12.96 9.19 -13.69
C LYS A 465 14.06 8.15 -13.60
N PHE A 466 14.35 7.67 -12.39
CA PHE A 466 15.41 6.73 -12.09
C PHE A 466 14.85 5.38 -11.61
N GLY A 467 13.56 5.10 -11.81
CA GLY A 467 12.94 3.83 -11.42
C GLY A 467 12.96 3.55 -9.91
N ILE A 468 12.88 4.58 -9.07
CA ILE A 468 12.70 4.41 -7.62
C ILE A 468 11.23 4.66 -7.28
N GLY A 469 10.52 3.59 -6.93
CA GLY A 469 9.19 3.64 -6.37
C GLY A 469 9.21 3.71 -4.86
N MET A 470 8.26 4.44 -4.28
CA MET A 470 8.10 4.59 -2.84
C MET A 470 6.69 4.18 -2.47
N GLY A 471 6.55 3.36 -1.44
CA GLY A 471 5.30 3.10 -0.73
C GLY A 471 5.37 3.74 0.64
N LEU A 472 4.44 4.61 1.00
CA LEU A 472 4.38 5.24 2.31
C LEU A 472 3.19 4.69 3.09
N ILE A 473 3.43 4.18 4.28
CA ILE A 473 2.37 3.71 5.17
C ILE A 473 2.32 4.65 6.37
N SER A 474 1.15 5.17 6.70
CA SER A 474 0.99 5.99 7.90
C SER A 474 -0.37 5.79 8.54
N GLN A 475 -0.36 5.75 9.88
CA GLN A 475 -1.60 5.75 10.65
C GLN A 475 -2.16 7.14 10.95
N ARG A 476 -1.37 8.18 10.71
CA ARG A 476 -1.68 9.58 11.03
C ARG A 476 -1.38 10.45 9.81
N PRO A 477 -2.27 10.48 8.80
CA PRO A 477 -2.04 11.30 7.61
C PRO A 477 -1.91 12.80 7.94
N GLY A 478 -2.60 13.30 8.97
CA GLY A 478 -2.46 14.70 9.40
C GLY A 478 -1.11 15.04 10.05
N LYS A 479 -0.32 14.03 10.44
CA LYS A 479 1.06 14.20 10.94
C LYS A 479 2.12 13.94 9.87
N LEU A 480 1.75 13.52 8.67
CA LEU A 480 2.66 13.34 7.55
C LEU A 480 2.78 14.67 6.79
N ASP A 481 3.98 14.95 6.26
CA ASP A 481 4.19 16.10 5.39
C ASP A 481 3.26 16.05 4.16
N ALA A 482 2.58 17.16 3.88
CA ALA A 482 1.56 17.24 2.84
C ALA A 482 2.14 17.12 1.42
N ASP A 483 3.35 17.63 1.19
CA ASP A 483 4.04 17.47 -0.10
C ASP A 483 4.36 16.00 -0.32
N VAL A 484 4.87 15.32 0.71
CA VAL A 484 5.19 13.88 0.66
C VAL A 484 3.94 13.06 0.33
N LEU A 485 2.80 13.33 0.97
CA LEU A 485 1.56 12.61 0.70
C LEU A 485 0.99 12.92 -0.69
N SER A 486 1.01 14.19 -1.13
CA SER A 486 0.48 14.59 -2.44
C SER A 486 1.28 14.05 -3.63
N GLN A 487 2.58 13.78 -3.47
CA GLN A 487 3.37 13.11 -4.51
C GLN A 487 3.00 11.62 -4.71
N CYS A 488 2.25 11.02 -3.77
CA CYS A 488 1.77 9.64 -3.91
C CYS A 488 0.50 9.60 -4.76
N GLN A 489 0.66 9.33 -6.05
CA GLN A 489 -0.46 9.35 -6.99
C GLN A 489 -1.32 8.10 -6.94
N THR A 490 -0.88 7.01 -6.30
CA THR A 490 -1.75 5.87 -5.97
C THR A 490 -2.02 5.88 -4.47
N GLN A 491 -3.29 5.86 -4.09
CA GLN A 491 -3.69 5.94 -2.68
C GLN A 491 -4.64 4.79 -2.33
N CYS A 492 -4.30 4.08 -1.26
CA CYS A 492 -5.09 3.04 -0.63
C CYS A 492 -5.50 3.52 0.75
N ILE A 493 -6.75 3.94 0.89
CA ILE A 493 -7.26 4.61 2.07
C ILE A 493 -8.27 3.70 2.75
N MET A 494 -7.92 3.20 3.92
CA MET A 494 -8.83 2.36 4.72
C MET A 494 -9.59 3.23 5.71
N ARG A 495 -10.23 2.61 6.70
CA ARG A 495 -11.04 3.32 7.69
C ARG A 495 -10.25 4.44 8.39
N ILE A 496 -10.80 5.66 8.35
CA ILE A 496 -10.31 6.83 9.09
C ILE A 496 -11.48 7.45 9.83
N VAL A 497 -11.38 7.53 11.16
CA VAL A 497 -12.45 8.09 12.01
C VAL A 497 -12.20 9.55 12.35
N ASN A 498 -10.95 9.96 12.54
CA ASN A 498 -10.60 11.32 12.95
C ASN A 498 -10.87 12.34 11.81
N GLU A 499 -11.60 13.42 12.10
CA GLU A 499 -11.96 14.44 11.10
C GLU A 499 -10.77 15.23 10.55
N ILE A 500 -9.74 15.48 11.36
CA ILE A 500 -8.52 16.19 10.93
C ILE A 500 -7.81 15.33 9.88
N ASP A 501 -7.65 14.04 10.17
CA ASP A 501 -7.04 13.09 9.23
C ASP A 501 -7.86 12.93 7.95
N GLN A 502 -9.19 12.91 8.03
CA GLN A 502 -10.06 12.89 6.85
C GLN A 502 -9.85 14.13 5.97
N LYS A 503 -9.78 15.32 6.57
CA LYS A 503 -9.53 16.58 5.84
C LYS A 503 -8.15 16.59 5.20
N SER A 504 -7.11 16.12 5.91
CA SER A 504 -5.75 16.01 5.37
C SER A 504 -5.71 15.08 4.15
N VAL A 505 -6.37 13.93 4.21
CA VAL A 505 -6.48 12.99 3.08
C VAL A 505 -7.27 13.61 1.92
N ALA A 506 -8.40 14.27 2.20
CA ALA A 506 -9.21 14.93 1.18
C ALA A 506 -8.47 16.06 0.45
N ALA A 507 -7.55 16.75 1.14
CA ALA A 507 -6.70 17.78 0.54
C ALA A 507 -5.58 17.18 -0.34
N ALA A 508 -5.09 15.98 0.00
CA ALA A 508 -4.01 15.32 -0.72
C ALA A 508 -4.48 14.49 -1.94
N ILE A 509 -5.77 14.18 -2.04
CA ILE A 509 -6.34 13.46 -3.20
C ILE A 509 -6.62 14.43 -4.33
N GLU A 510 -5.84 14.30 -5.41
CA GLU A 510 -6.10 14.98 -6.67
C GLU A 510 -7.27 14.28 -7.40
N GLY A 511 -8.41 14.97 -7.53
CA GLY A 511 -9.44 14.64 -8.52
C GLY A 511 -10.67 13.84 -8.05
N VAL A 512 -11.14 12.96 -8.94
CA VAL A 512 -12.41 12.20 -8.89
C VAL A 512 -12.42 11.26 -7.68
N GLY A 513 -13.59 11.09 -7.03
CA GLY A 513 -13.76 10.17 -5.89
C GLY A 513 -13.86 10.83 -4.52
N ARG A 514 -13.93 12.17 -4.43
CA ARG A 514 -14.21 12.86 -3.15
C ARG A 514 -15.50 12.40 -2.50
N ASP A 515 -16.49 11.99 -3.29
CA ASP A 515 -17.74 11.41 -2.80
C ASP A 515 -17.52 10.07 -2.08
N LEU A 516 -16.46 9.31 -2.41
CA LEU A 516 -16.08 8.12 -1.64
C LEU A 516 -15.55 8.45 -0.25
N LEU A 517 -14.98 9.64 -0.04
CA LEU A 517 -14.34 10.00 1.23
C LEU A 517 -15.36 10.13 2.37
N GLY A 518 -16.62 10.45 2.05
CA GLY A 518 -17.71 10.40 3.03
C GLY A 518 -17.92 9.01 3.65
N ASN A 519 -17.45 7.95 3.00
CA ASN A 519 -17.57 6.58 3.50
C ASN A 519 -16.41 6.14 4.41
N LEU A 520 -15.35 6.95 4.56
CA LEU A 520 -14.16 6.58 5.35
C LEU A 520 -14.47 6.10 6.78
N PRO A 521 -15.41 6.73 7.53
CA PRO A 521 -15.73 6.26 8.88
C PRO A 521 -16.47 4.91 8.91
N ALA A 522 -17.21 4.62 7.84
CA ALA A 522 -18.08 3.45 7.71
C ALA A 522 -17.35 2.21 7.15
N LEU A 523 -16.14 2.37 6.62
CA LEU A 523 -15.33 1.23 6.15
C LEU A 523 -15.06 0.25 7.30
N SER A 524 -15.27 -1.04 7.03
CA SER A 524 -14.93 -2.13 7.95
C SER A 524 -13.46 -2.56 7.81
N LYS A 525 -12.95 -3.33 8.78
CA LYS A 525 -11.62 -3.95 8.68
C LYS A 525 -11.54 -4.78 7.39
N GLY A 526 -10.45 -4.64 6.64
CA GLY A 526 -10.28 -5.31 5.34
C GLY A 526 -11.01 -4.65 4.17
N GLN A 527 -11.60 -3.47 4.35
CA GLN A 527 -12.11 -2.64 3.25
C GLN A 527 -11.17 -1.46 2.99
N VAL A 528 -11.01 -1.09 1.72
CA VAL A 528 -10.11 -0.03 1.29
C VAL A 528 -10.68 0.72 0.09
N ILE A 529 -10.57 2.05 0.10
CA ILE A 529 -10.75 2.89 -1.08
C ILE A 529 -9.43 2.93 -1.84
N VAL A 530 -9.46 2.56 -3.11
CA VAL A 530 -8.31 2.57 -4.00
C VAL A 530 -8.53 3.67 -5.00
N ALA A 531 -7.60 4.62 -5.08
CA ALA A 531 -7.70 5.77 -5.97
C ALA A 531 -6.36 6.09 -6.64
N GLY A 532 -6.44 6.84 -7.74
CA GLY A 532 -5.28 7.40 -8.41
C GLY A 532 -4.71 6.53 -9.52
N ALA A 533 -3.41 6.69 -9.81
CA ALA A 533 -2.80 6.27 -11.07
C ALA A 533 -2.80 4.75 -11.33
N ALA A 534 -2.88 3.90 -10.31
CA ALA A 534 -2.85 2.44 -10.49
C ALA A 534 -4.20 1.82 -10.93
N VAL A 535 -5.30 2.58 -10.89
CA VAL A 535 -6.66 2.17 -11.30
C VAL A 535 -7.23 3.14 -12.33
N ASN A 536 -8.31 2.76 -13.03
CA ASN A 536 -8.95 3.69 -13.97
C ASN A 536 -9.86 4.69 -13.27
N THR A 537 -10.40 4.30 -12.10
CA THR A 537 -11.34 5.10 -11.34
C THR A 537 -11.32 4.69 -9.86
N PRO A 538 -11.63 5.59 -8.93
CA PRO A 538 -11.71 5.24 -7.51
C PRO A 538 -12.78 4.19 -7.21
N VAL A 539 -12.41 3.16 -6.46
CA VAL A 539 -13.26 2.02 -6.11
C VAL A 539 -13.15 1.67 -4.63
N ILE A 540 -14.22 1.11 -4.06
CA ILE A 540 -14.17 0.47 -2.74
C ILE A 540 -13.93 -1.03 -2.94
N CYS A 541 -12.84 -1.52 -2.38
CA CYS A 541 -12.36 -2.88 -2.51
C CYS A 541 -12.44 -3.61 -1.17
N ARG A 542 -12.86 -4.88 -1.21
CA ARG A 542 -12.64 -5.85 -0.14
C ARG A 542 -11.27 -6.49 -0.38
N VAL A 543 -10.33 -6.28 0.55
CA VAL A 543 -8.98 -6.83 0.47
C VAL A 543 -9.05 -8.36 0.53
N ARG A 544 -8.32 -9.04 -0.37
CA ARG A 544 -8.26 -10.51 -0.38
C ARG A 544 -7.56 -11.07 0.84
N THR A 545 -7.71 -12.36 1.08
CA THR A 545 -6.92 -13.06 2.08
C THR A 545 -5.45 -13.12 1.65
N ARG A 546 -4.54 -12.98 2.62
CA ARG A 546 -3.10 -13.24 2.43
C ARG A 546 -2.84 -14.72 2.19
N HIS A 547 -1.81 -15.00 1.40
CA HIS A 547 -1.25 -16.35 1.28
C HIS A 547 -0.31 -16.64 2.46
N THR A 548 0.46 -15.63 2.87
CA THR A 548 1.37 -15.72 4.02
C THR A 548 0.65 -15.50 5.35
N PRO A 549 1.09 -16.14 6.45
CA PRO A 549 0.45 -16.00 7.76
C PRO A 549 0.53 -14.58 8.31
N HIS A 550 -0.38 -14.24 9.23
CA HIS A 550 -0.42 -12.93 9.86
C HIS A 550 0.41 -12.89 11.14
N GLY A 551 1.47 -12.06 11.17
CA GLY A 551 2.35 -11.93 12.34
C GLY A 551 1.92 -10.89 13.38
N GLY A 552 0.92 -10.06 13.05
CA GLY A 552 0.56 -8.86 13.82
C GLY A 552 -0.74 -8.98 14.62
N GLU A 553 -1.20 -10.19 14.95
CA GLU A 553 -2.36 -10.30 15.83
C GLU A 553 -2.00 -9.79 17.24
N SER A 554 -2.84 -8.89 17.76
CA SER A 554 -2.76 -8.47 19.15
C SER A 554 -2.75 -9.71 20.03
N LYS A 555 -1.74 -9.84 20.88
CA LYS A 555 -1.66 -10.92 21.87
C LYS A 555 -2.99 -11.04 22.62
N ASP A 556 -3.59 -12.21 22.59
CA ASP A 556 -4.78 -12.50 23.38
C ASP A 556 -4.36 -12.62 24.84
N ALA A 557 -4.35 -11.48 25.53
CA ALA A 557 -3.91 -11.40 26.92
C ALA A 557 -4.74 -12.34 27.82
N PRO A 558 -6.08 -12.40 27.74
CA PRO A 558 -6.88 -13.40 28.44
C PRO A 558 -6.44 -14.84 28.19
N ASP A 559 -6.28 -15.26 26.93
CA ASP A 559 -5.85 -16.64 26.63
C ASP A 559 -4.44 -16.91 27.15
N MET A 560 -3.50 -15.99 26.94
CA MET A 560 -2.14 -16.09 27.47
C MET A 560 -2.09 -16.14 29.01
N TRP A 561 -2.94 -15.37 29.69
CA TRP A 561 -3.07 -15.43 31.15
C TRP A 561 -3.70 -16.73 31.61
N GLN A 562 -4.68 -17.27 30.88
CA GLN A 562 -5.25 -18.58 31.17
C GLN A 562 -4.22 -19.70 30.97
N GLN A 563 -3.42 -19.64 29.90
CA GLN A 563 -2.31 -20.56 29.65
C GLN A 563 -1.24 -20.48 30.75
N TYR A 564 -1.05 -19.31 31.38
CA TYR A 564 -0.22 -19.19 32.57
C TYR A 564 -0.79 -19.97 33.75
N PHE A 565 -2.08 -20.26 33.86
CA PHE A 565 -2.61 -21.09 34.97
C PHE A 565 -2.81 -22.57 34.59
N ASN A 566 -2.42 -23.00 33.37
CA ASN A 566 -2.43 -24.41 32.99
C ASN A 566 -1.35 -25.21 33.74
N GLN A 567 -1.70 -26.44 34.15
CA GLN A 567 -0.84 -27.34 34.94
C GLN A 567 0.46 -27.72 34.22
N ASP A 568 0.43 -27.91 32.90
CA ASP A 568 1.65 -28.20 32.09
C ASP A 568 2.66 -27.03 32.09
N SER A 569 2.15 -25.80 32.22
CA SER A 569 2.96 -24.58 32.32
C SER A 569 3.52 -24.36 33.73
N GLU A 570 2.90 -24.92 34.77
CA GLU A 570 3.40 -24.85 36.16
C GLU A 570 4.70 -25.64 36.35
N GLU A 571 4.80 -26.85 35.80
CA GLU A 571 6.03 -27.65 35.93
C GLU A 571 7.22 -27.01 35.20
N SER A 572 6.97 -26.44 34.02
CA SER A 572 7.97 -25.71 33.24
C SER A 572 8.46 -24.46 33.97
N ARG A 573 7.56 -23.71 34.64
CA ARG A 573 7.94 -22.56 35.48
C ARG A 573 8.71 -22.96 36.72
N LYS A 574 8.30 -24.02 37.42
CA LYS A 574 9.05 -24.54 38.58
C LYS A 574 10.47 -24.96 38.19
N ARG A 575 10.71 -25.39 36.95
CA ARG A 575 12.05 -25.68 36.42
C ARG A 575 12.86 -24.43 36.07
N ILE A 576 12.22 -23.38 35.57
CA ILE A 576 12.88 -22.11 35.18
C ILE A 576 13.16 -21.22 36.41
N GLU A 577 12.23 -21.19 37.37
CA GLU A 577 12.32 -20.43 38.62
C GLU A 577 13.11 -21.17 39.71
N ALA A 578 13.53 -22.42 39.45
CA ALA A 578 14.42 -23.13 40.35
C ALA A 578 15.72 -22.34 40.49
N PRO A 579 16.14 -21.96 41.71
CA PRO A 579 17.40 -21.25 41.89
C PRO A 579 18.55 -22.11 41.34
N LEU A 580 19.46 -21.48 40.59
CA LEU A 580 20.68 -22.10 40.09
C LEU A 580 21.58 -22.57 41.25
N ASN A 581 21.25 -23.71 41.84
CA ASN A 581 22.07 -24.38 42.83
C ASN A 581 23.18 -25.14 42.10
N GLY A 582 24.31 -24.47 41.87
CA GLY A 582 25.40 -25.08 41.11
C GLY A 582 26.78 -24.47 41.21
N ASN A 583 27.07 -23.57 42.16
CA ASN A 583 28.46 -23.21 42.44
C ASN A 583 29.06 -24.21 43.45
N ARG A 584 29.22 -25.48 43.03
CA ARG A 584 30.13 -26.42 43.71
C ARG A 584 31.45 -26.37 42.96
N GLY A 585 32.42 -25.71 43.59
CA GLY A 585 33.79 -25.66 43.11
C GLY A 585 34.31 -27.06 42.79
N PHE A 586 34.86 -27.19 41.58
CA PHE A 586 35.77 -28.26 41.22
C PHE A 586 36.98 -28.21 42.17
N ASN A 587 36.97 -29.03 43.22
CA ASN A 587 38.20 -29.40 43.92
C ASN A 587 38.82 -30.58 43.17
N LEU A 588 39.75 -30.28 42.26
CA LEU A 588 40.82 -31.21 41.91
C LEU A 588 41.80 -31.27 43.10
N MET A 589 41.87 -32.40 43.80
CA MET A 589 43.13 -33.15 44.02
C MET A 589 42.95 -34.32 45.00
N ARG A 590 43.50 -35.46 44.54
CA ARG A 590 43.84 -36.74 45.17
C ARG A 590 42.74 -37.76 45.38
#